data_AF-B4GQH6-F1
#
_entry.id   AF-B4GQH6-F1
#
_cell.length_a   1.000
_cell.length_b   1.000
_cell.length_c   1.000
_cell.angle_alpha   90.00
_cell.angle_beta   90.00
_cell.angle_gamma   90.00
#
_symmetry.space_group_name_H-M   'P 1'
#
loop_
_entity.id
_entity.type
_entity.pdbx_description
1 polymer ?
#
loop_
_entity_poly.entity_id
_entity_poly.type
_entity_poly.pdbx_seq_one_letter_code
_entity_poly.pdbx_strand_id
1 'polypeptide(L)'
;MPVNLRKKAIREARNRNEEILSNRKGKKKKTKSWITARRQCNAAECSEHNNLVDSTEQELRQILQGFDVLSDIPCDCTATELLGEIAIAEGNATTIFVERDGLTTLTIVLHQPEPTIAQLKKAMAVISRAEHKRRQRERHEESLRRRGLADGGPEDPQRQQQVAGGAMPSSTGELVYSALRNGHDHRAFVSWHFLWRCFGLFNVETNQPIDDRSNGRATLTELGIENAATLKFVHRVKYFGCQRQK
;
A
#
# COMPACT_ATOMS: atom_id res chain seq x y z
N MET A 1 15.75 -31.91 30.48
CA MET A 1 17.02 -31.16 30.43
C MET A 1 16.77 -29.69 30.08
N PRO A 2 17.38 -28.73 30.81
CA PRO A 2 17.41 -27.32 30.44
C PRO A 2 17.95 -27.11 29.01
N VAL A 3 17.40 -26.15 28.27
CA VAL A 3 17.69 -25.90 26.84
C VAL A 3 19.17 -25.69 26.57
N ASN A 4 19.89 -25.07 27.50
CA ASN A 4 21.30 -24.72 27.36
C ASN A 4 22.21 -25.96 27.45
N LEU A 5 21.90 -26.89 28.36
CA LEU A 5 22.62 -28.15 28.52
C LEU A 5 22.38 -29.09 27.33
N ARG A 6 21.16 -29.11 26.79
CA ARG A 6 20.84 -29.87 25.59
C ARG A 6 21.61 -29.36 24.36
N LYS A 7 21.72 -28.04 24.18
CA LYS A 7 22.50 -27.44 23.09
C LYS A 7 24.01 -27.73 23.22
N LYS A 8 24.54 -27.75 24.44
CA LYS A 8 25.94 -28.10 24.71
C LYS A 8 26.22 -29.57 24.38
N ALA A 9 25.37 -30.49 24.85
CA ALA A 9 25.47 -31.92 24.55
C ALA A 9 25.39 -32.22 23.04
N ILE A 10 24.49 -31.56 22.31
CA ILE A 10 24.40 -31.69 20.84
C ILE A 10 25.67 -31.20 20.14
N ARG A 11 26.32 -30.17 20.68
CA ARG A 11 27.53 -29.59 20.10
C ARG A 11 28.74 -30.49 20.37
N GLU A 12 28.83 -31.08 21.56
CA GLU A 12 29.86 -32.06 21.93
C GLU A 12 29.71 -33.36 21.13
N ALA A 13 28.48 -33.86 20.92
CA ALA A 13 28.22 -35.03 20.09
C ALA A 13 28.64 -34.82 18.61
N ARG A 14 28.44 -33.60 18.06
CA ARG A 14 28.96 -33.26 16.72
C ARG A 14 30.49 -33.29 16.66
N ASN A 15 31.16 -32.77 17.68
CA ASN A 15 32.62 -32.75 17.72
C ASN A 15 33.23 -34.15 17.79
N ARG A 16 32.47 -35.14 18.30
CA ARG A 16 32.86 -36.56 18.35
C ARG A 16 32.36 -37.39 17.16
N ASN A 17 31.70 -36.77 16.17
CA ASN A 17 31.04 -37.48 15.05
C ASN A 17 30.06 -38.58 15.49
N GLU A 18 29.40 -38.41 16.64
CA GLU A 18 28.39 -39.34 17.12
C GLU A 18 27.05 -39.12 16.40
N GLU A 19 26.29 -40.19 16.19
CA GLU A 19 24.99 -40.13 15.51
C GLU A 19 23.94 -39.47 16.43
N ILE A 20 23.61 -38.21 16.14
CA ILE A 20 22.61 -37.47 16.92
C ILE A 20 21.22 -37.94 16.51
N LEU A 21 20.64 -38.85 17.29
CA LEU A 21 19.24 -39.27 17.18
C LEU A 21 18.32 -38.07 17.42
N SER A 22 17.98 -37.36 16.34
CA SER A 22 17.03 -36.27 16.39
C SER A 22 15.61 -36.84 16.36
N ASN A 23 14.86 -36.69 17.45
CA ASN A 23 13.40 -36.92 17.47
C ASN A 23 12.63 -35.83 16.69
N ARG A 24 13.14 -35.41 15.52
CA ARG A 24 12.37 -34.62 14.56
C ARG A 24 11.57 -35.61 13.74
N LYS A 25 10.28 -35.78 14.09
CA LYS A 25 9.28 -36.34 13.17
C LYS A 25 9.53 -35.73 11.79
N GLY A 26 10.00 -36.54 10.84
CA GLY A 26 10.41 -36.07 9.53
C GLY A 26 9.24 -35.39 8.85
N LYS A 27 9.29 -34.06 8.71
CA LYS A 27 8.37 -33.37 7.80
C LYS A 27 8.69 -33.93 6.42
N LYS A 28 7.81 -34.78 5.86
CA LYS A 28 7.93 -35.31 4.50
C LYS A 28 8.19 -34.12 3.58
N LYS A 29 9.42 -34.02 3.03
CA LYS A 29 9.77 -32.97 2.09
C LYS A 29 8.88 -33.17 0.87
N LYS A 30 8.00 -32.21 0.60
CA LYS A 30 7.13 -32.26 -0.57
C LYS A 30 8.00 -32.33 -1.82
N THR A 31 7.66 -33.20 -2.76
CA THR A 31 8.44 -33.38 -3.99
C THR A 31 8.41 -32.11 -4.83
N LYS A 32 9.46 -31.85 -5.60
CA LYS A 32 9.52 -30.69 -6.52
C LYS A 32 8.32 -30.68 -7.48
N SER A 33 7.91 -31.86 -7.96
CA SER A 33 6.70 -32.06 -8.78
C SER A 33 5.42 -31.56 -8.09
N TRP A 34 5.18 -31.91 -6.81
CA TRP A 34 4.01 -31.42 -6.07
C TRP A 34 4.02 -29.88 -5.92
N ILE A 35 5.20 -29.28 -5.71
CA ILE A 35 5.33 -27.82 -5.58
C ILE A 35 5.00 -27.14 -6.92
N THR A 36 5.51 -27.67 -8.04
CA THR A 36 5.23 -27.14 -9.37
C THR A 36 3.76 -27.29 -9.76
N ALA A 37 3.17 -28.48 -9.56
CA ALA A 37 1.76 -28.72 -9.87
C ALA A 37 0.83 -27.80 -9.05
N ARG A 38 1.13 -27.59 -7.76
CA ARG A 38 0.38 -26.65 -6.92
C ARG A 38 0.53 -25.20 -7.38
N ARG A 39 1.72 -24.79 -7.82
CA ARG A 39 1.94 -23.45 -8.38
C ARG A 39 1.15 -23.24 -9.67
N GLN A 40 1.07 -24.26 -10.53
CA GLN A 40 0.30 -24.21 -11.77
C GLN A 40 -1.21 -24.13 -11.50
N CYS A 41 -1.73 -24.94 -10.57
CA CYS A 41 -3.13 -24.86 -10.13
C CYS A 41 -3.48 -23.46 -9.60
N ASN A 42 -2.66 -22.94 -8.68
CA ASN A 42 -2.84 -21.58 -8.17
C ASN A 42 -2.72 -20.52 -9.28
N ALA A 43 -1.84 -20.71 -10.27
CA ALA A 43 -1.69 -19.77 -11.38
C ALA A 43 -2.93 -19.75 -12.28
N ALA A 44 -3.52 -20.92 -12.55
CA ALA A 44 -4.78 -21.02 -13.31
C ALA A 44 -5.94 -20.35 -12.56
N GLU A 45 -6.10 -20.64 -11.27
CA GLU A 45 -7.11 -19.98 -10.42
C GLU A 45 -6.91 -18.46 -10.37
N CYS A 46 -5.65 -17.98 -10.24
CA CYS A 46 -5.35 -16.55 -10.31
C CYS A 46 -5.64 -15.94 -11.68
N SER A 47 -5.38 -16.68 -12.76
CA SER A 47 -5.66 -16.21 -14.12
C SER A 47 -7.15 -16.10 -14.38
N GLU A 48 -7.94 -17.11 -14.00
CA GLU A 48 -9.40 -17.09 -14.11
C GLU A 48 -9.98 -15.94 -13.29
N HIS A 49 -9.50 -15.75 -12.06
CA HIS A 49 -9.88 -14.62 -11.22
C HIS A 49 -9.57 -13.27 -11.88
N ASN A 50 -8.37 -13.10 -12.43
CA ASN A 50 -7.99 -11.87 -13.10
C ASN A 50 -8.84 -11.62 -14.35
N ASN A 51 -9.10 -12.65 -15.16
CA ASN A 51 -9.96 -12.54 -16.33
C ASN A 51 -11.39 -12.10 -15.94
N LEU A 52 -11.93 -12.64 -14.85
CA LEU A 52 -13.23 -12.25 -14.34
C LEU A 52 -13.22 -10.80 -13.83
N VAL A 53 -12.19 -10.40 -13.08
CA VAL A 53 -12.00 -9.01 -12.65
C VAL A 53 -11.93 -8.07 -13.86
N ASP A 54 -11.15 -8.42 -14.88
CA ASP A 54 -10.99 -7.60 -16.08
C ASP A 54 -12.30 -7.50 -16.88
N SER A 55 -13.05 -8.61 -17.02
CA SER A 55 -14.38 -8.61 -17.65
C SER A 55 -15.35 -7.70 -16.88
N THR A 56 -15.39 -7.80 -15.56
CA THR A 56 -16.25 -6.95 -14.73
C THR A 56 -15.82 -5.47 -14.78
N GLU A 57 -14.51 -5.17 -14.80
CA GLU A 57 -14.01 -3.80 -14.95
C GLU A 57 -14.40 -3.23 -16.32
N GLN A 58 -14.39 -4.03 -17.39
CA GLN A 58 -14.81 -3.62 -18.73
C GLN A 58 -16.32 -3.36 -18.80
N GLU A 59 -17.15 -4.23 -18.24
CA GLU A 59 -18.60 -4.02 -18.16
C GLU A 59 -18.94 -2.75 -17.37
N LEU A 60 -18.28 -2.53 -16.23
CA LEU A 60 -18.45 -1.30 -15.45
C LEU A 60 -18.05 -0.06 -16.25
N ARG A 61 -16.96 -0.11 -17.01
CA ARG A 61 -16.57 1.00 -17.91
C ARG A 61 -17.63 1.27 -18.96
N GLN A 62 -18.19 0.23 -19.58
CA GLN A 62 -19.27 0.38 -20.57
C GLN A 62 -20.52 1.00 -19.96
N ILE A 63 -20.90 0.58 -18.74
CA ILE A 63 -22.02 1.16 -18.00
C ILE A 63 -21.76 2.64 -17.73
N LEU A 64 -20.60 3.00 -17.17
CA LEU A 64 -20.27 4.41 -16.85
C LEU A 64 -20.22 5.29 -18.11
N GLN A 65 -19.68 4.79 -19.22
CA GLN A 65 -19.65 5.49 -20.51
C GLN A 65 -21.04 5.62 -21.17
N GLY A 66 -21.95 4.68 -20.88
CA GLY A 66 -23.31 4.71 -21.40
C GLY A 66 -24.19 5.82 -20.81
N PHE A 67 -23.82 6.34 -19.64
CA PHE A 67 -24.55 7.41 -18.96
C PHE A 67 -23.71 8.69 -18.97
N ASP A 68 -24.18 9.72 -19.69
CA ASP A 68 -23.51 11.03 -19.80
C ASP A 68 -23.18 11.64 -18.42
N VAL A 69 -24.12 11.52 -17.48
CA VAL A 69 -24.01 12.02 -16.09
C VAL A 69 -22.95 11.31 -15.26
N LEU A 70 -22.53 10.09 -15.63
CA LEU A 70 -21.55 9.28 -14.89
C LEU A 70 -20.23 9.13 -15.62
N SER A 71 -20.11 9.74 -16.81
CA SER A 71 -18.96 9.59 -17.71
C SER A 71 -17.67 10.20 -17.14
N ASP A 72 -17.79 11.10 -16.18
CA ASP A 72 -16.71 11.76 -15.44
C ASP A 72 -16.15 10.90 -14.29
N ILE A 73 -16.86 9.87 -13.84
CA ILE A 73 -16.44 9.03 -12.73
C ILE A 73 -15.41 7.99 -13.19
N PRO A 74 -14.22 7.92 -12.56
CA PRO A 74 -13.25 6.90 -12.89
C PRO A 74 -13.75 5.50 -12.48
N CYS A 75 -13.51 4.51 -13.35
CA CYS A 75 -13.97 3.12 -13.13
C CYS A 75 -13.42 2.47 -11.85
N ASP A 76 -12.29 2.96 -11.34
CA ASP A 76 -11.62 2.49 -10.13
C ASP A 76 -11.72 3.52 -8.99
N CYS A 77 -12.81 4.29 -8.96
CA CYS A 77 -13.12 5.21 -7.87
C CYS A 77 -13.17 4.49 -6.51
N THR A 78 -12.63 5.13 -5.49
CA THR A 78 -12.79 4.68 -4.11
C THR A 78 -14.03 5.31 -3.48
N ALA A 79 -14.66 4.61 -2.55
CA ALA A 79 -15.81 5.16 -1.81
C ALA A 79 -15.48 6.49 -1.11
N THR A 80 -14.23 6.67 -0.68
CA THR A 80 -13.76 7.94 -0.10
C THR A 80 -13.70 9.08 -1.11
N GLU A 81 -13.31 8.82 -2.36
CA GLU A 81 -13.31 9.83 -3.43
C GLU A 81 -14.75 10.20 -3.79
N LEU A 82 -15.64 9.20 -3.99
CA LEU A 82 -17.06 9.45 -4.30
C LEU A 82 -17.76 10.27 -3.22
N LEU A 83 -17.59 9.90 -1.94
CA LEU A 83 -18.16 10.67 -0.84
C LEU A 83 -17.56 12.08 -0.75
N GLY A 84 -16.28 12.23 -1.13
CA GLY A 84 -15.64 13.54 -1.24
C GLY A 84 -16.32 14.42 -2.29
N GLU A 85 -16.54 13.89 -3.50
CA GLU A 85 -17.23 14.61 -4.58
C GLU A 85 -18.68 14.97 -4.22
N ILE A 86 -19.42 14.05 -3.60
CA ILE A 86 -20.77 14.34 -3.10
C ILE A 86 -20.72 15.49 -2.08
N ALA A 87 -19.78 15.46 -1.14
CA ALA A 87 -19.64 16.53 -0.16
C ALA A 87 -19.23 17.87 -0.76
N ILE A 88 -18.48 17.87 -1.88
CA ILE A 88 -18.16 19.09 -2.64
C ILE A 88 -19.45 19.65 -3.24
N ALA A 89 -20.27 18.81 -3.86
CA ALA A 89 -21.54 19.22 -4.44
C ALA A 89 -22.53 19.75 -3.38
N GLU A 90 -22.51 19.18 -2.17
CA GLU A 90 -23.31 19.64 -1.03
C GLU A 90 -22.74 20.90 -0.34
N GLY A 91 -21.50 21.31 -0.64
CA GLY A 91 -20.83 22.45 -0.01
C GLY A 91 -20.32 22.18 1.41
N ASN A 92 -20.28 20.93 1.85
CA ASN A 92 -19.85 20.51 3.20
C ASN A 92 -18.44 19.90 3.22
N ALA A 93 -17.74 19.89 2.07
CA ALA A 93 -16.42 19.29 1.96
C ALA A 93 -15.32 20.10 2.66
N THR A 94 -14.43 19.38 3.35
CA THR A 94 -13.14 19.91 3.80
C THR A 94 -12.04 19.39 2.89
N THR A 95 -11.36 20.27 2.16
CA THR A 95 -10.27 19.94 1.24
C THR A 95 -8.93 20.22 1.91
N ILE A 96 -7.99 19.30 1.81
CA ILE A 96 -6.65 19.41 2.41
C ILE A 96 -5.61 19.01 1.40
N PHE A 97 -4.58 19.83 1.24
CA PHE A 97 -3.47 19.55 0.34
C PHE A 97 -2.30 18.99 1.13
N VAL A 98 -1.80 17.83 0.71
CA VAL A 98 -0.64 17.21 1.36
C VAL A 98 0.54 17.22 0.41
N GLU A 99 1.49 18.11 0.68
CA GLU A 99 2.78 18.16 -0.01
C GLU A 99 3.63 16.95 0.38
N ARG A 100 4.15 16.28 -0.65
CA ARG A 100 4.98 15.08 -0.54
C ARG A 100 6.36 15.39 -1.14
N ASP A 101 7.42 15.06 -0.41
CA ASP A 101 8.79 15.28 -0.89
C ASP A 101 9.04 14.43 -2.15
N GLY A 102 9.26 15.09 -3.29
CA GLY A 102 9.58 14.44 -4.57
C GLY A 102 8.40 13.78 -5.29
N LEU A 103 7.16 14.02 -4.84
CA LEU A 103 5.94 13.53 -5.49
C LEU A 103 4.94 14.65 -5.72
N THR A 104 3.88 14.36 -6.50
CA THR A 104 2.75 15.27 -6.67
C THR A 104 2.05 15.52 -5.34
N THR A 105 1.54 16.73 -5.12
CA THR A 105 0.70 17.05 -3.97
C THR A 105 -0.55 16.17 -3.99
N LEU A 106 -0.88 15.58 -2.84
CA LEU A 106 -2.05 14.72 -2.69
C LEU A 106 -3.23 15.57 -2.22
N THR A 107 -4.30 15.62 -3.01
CA THR A 107 -5.54 16.31 -2.63
C THR A 107 -6.44 15.34 -1.87
N ILE A 108 -6.82 15.71 -0.65
CA ILE A 108 -7.68 14.92 0.21
C ILE A 108 -8.97 15.69 0.46
N VAL A 109 -10.09 15.09 0.09
CA VAL A 109 -11.43 15.64 0.34
C VAL A 109 -12.09 14.80 1.42
N LEU A 110 -12.54 15.45 2.49
CA LEU A 110 -13.26 14.83 3.59
C LEU A 110 -14.72 15.23 3.52
N HIS A 111 -15.61 14.24 3.57
CA HIS A 111 -17.07 14.40 3.54
C HIS A 111 -17.69 14.70 4.91
N GLN A 112 -16.86 14.78 5.94
CA GLN A 112 -17.36 14.84 7.31
C GLN A 112 -17.59 16.29 7.70
N PRO A 113 -18.69 16.62 8.40
CA PRO A 113 -18.96 17.99 8.84
C PRO A 113 -17.91 18.47 9.84
N GLU A 114 -17.47 17.60 10.76
CA GLU A 114 -16.38 17.85 11.70
C GLU A 114 -15.32 16.75 11.54
N PRO A 115 -14.40 16.90 10.58
CA PRO A 115 -13.40 15.87 10.33
C PRO A 115 -12.42 15.77 11.51
N THR A 116 -12.02 14.54 11.80
CA THR A 116 -10.97 14.22 12.78
C THR A 116 -9.65 13.90 12.11
N ILE A 117 -8.55 14.04 12.85
CA ILE A 117 -7.21 13.71 12.35
C ILE A 117 -7.05 12.22 12.02
N ALA A 118 -7.76 11.31 12.72
CA ALA A 118 -7.81 9.90 12.36
C ALA A 118 -8.42 9.67 10.98
N GLN A 119 -9.51 10.37 10.66
CA GLN A 119 -10.17 10.26 9.37
C GLN A 119 -9.32 10.85 8.26
N LEU A 120 -8.66 11.99 8.51
CA LEU A 120 -7.67 12.54 7.57
C LEU A 120 -6.58 11.52 7.27
N LYS A 121 -5.93 10.97 8.29
CA LYS A 121 -4.88 9.94 8.13
C LYS A 121 -5.38 8.70 7.39
N LYS A 122 -6.63 8.28 7.63
CA LYS A 122 -7.26 7.15 6.94
C LYS A 122 -7.54 7.50 5.47
N ALA A 123 -8.07 8.68 5.18
CA ALA A 123 -8.34 9.15 3.83
C ALA A 123 -7.04 9.26 3.01
N MET A 124 -5.99 9.85 3.60
CA MET A 124 -4.64 9.86 3.02
C MET A 124 -4.15 8.45 2.68
N ALA A 125 -4.41 7.49 3.56
CA ALA A 125 -4.03 6.11 3.34
C ALA A 125 -4.74 5.42 2.20
N VAL A 126 -6.04 5.67 2.07
CA VAL A 126 -6.88 5.08 1.02
C VAL A 126 -6.57 5.73 -0.33
N ILE A 127 -6.60 7.06 -0.41
CA ILE A 127 -6.42 7.80 -1.67
C ILE A 127 -5.01 7.56 -2.23
N SER A 128 -3.98 7.65 -1.39
CA SER A 128 -2.62 7.36 -1.88
C SER A 128 -2.46 5.91 -2.38
N ARG A 129 -3.16 4.94 -1.77
CA ARG A 129 -3.11 3.55 -2.23
C ARG A 129 -3.80 3.41 -3.58
N ALA A 130 -4.90 4.13 -3.79
CA ALA A 130 -5.60 4.19 -5.08
C ALA A 130 -4.70 4.82 -6.15
N GLU A 131 -4.13 6.00 -5.91
CA GLU A 131 -3.17 6.65 -6.83
C GLU A 131 -1.99 5.74 -7.19
N HIS A 132 -1.42 5.06 -6.18
CA HIS A 132 -0.31 4.15 -6.43
C HIS A 132 -0.73 2.95 -7.28
N LYS A 133 -1.92 2.37 -7.02
CA LYS A 133 -2.46 1.27 -7.81
C LYS A 133 -2.70 1.70 -9.27
N ARG A 134 -3.25 2.90 -9.49
CA ARG A 134 -3.43 3.51 -10.82
C ARG A 134 -2.10 3.64 -11.56
N ARG A 135 -1.11 4.28 -10.93
CA ARG A 135 0.23 4.45 -11.49
C ARG A 135 0.92 3.14 -11.84
N GLN A 136 0.76 2.10 -11.00
CA GLN A 136 1.33 0.78 -11.28
C GLN A 136 0.64 0.10 -12.47
N ARG A 137 -0.69 0.24 -12.60
CA ARG A 137 -1.44 -0.25 -13.75
C ARG A 137 -0.98 0.43 -15.04
N GLU A 138 -0.88 1.76 -15.04
CA GLU A 138 -0.39 2.54 -16.18
C GLU A 138 1.02 2.10 -16.61
N ARG A 139 1.96 1.96 -15.66
CA ARG A 139 3.32 1.47 -15.95
C ARG A 139 3.33 0.05 -16.50
N HIS A 140 2.45 -0.81 -15.98
CA HIS A 140 2.33 -2.20 -16.45
C HIS A 140 1.79 -2.25 -17.87
N GLU A 141 0.72 -1.52 -18.14
CA GLU A 141 0.11 -1.41 -19.46
C GLU A 141 1.09 -0.80 -20.47
N GLU A 142 1.80 0.27 -20.10
CA GLU A 142 2.84 0.86 -20.93
C GLU A 142 3.95 -0.17 -21.25
N SER A 143 4.33 -0.97 -20.25
CA SER A 143 5.31 -2.04 -20.45
C SER A 143 4.81 -3.12 -21.42
N LEU A 144 3.51 -3.45 -21.39
CA LEU A 144 2.89 -4.38 -22.34
C LEU A 144 2.82 -3.77 -23.75
N ARG A 145 2.44 -2.49 -23.87
CA ARG A 145 2.42 -1.75 -25.13
C ARG A 145 3.81 -1.71 -25.78
N ARG A 146 4.85 -1.38 -25.00
CA ARG A 146 6.25 -1.38 -25.47
C ARG A 146 6.74 -2.76 -25.93
N ARG A 147 6.15 -3.84 -25.41
CA ARG A 147 6.46 -5.23 -25.80
C ARG A 147 5.63 -5.74 -26.98
N GLY A 148 4.70 -4.95 -27.51
CA GLY A 148 3.81 -5.36 -28.60
C GLY A 148 2.79 -6.44 -28.20
N LEU A 149 2.51 -6.59 -26.91
CA LEU A 149 1.57 -7.59 -26.36
C LEU A 149 0.17 -7.02 -26.11
N ALA A 150 -0.08 -5.77 -26.49
CA ALA A 150 -1.36 -5.10 -26.30
C ALA A 150 -2.38 -5.42 -27.40
N ASP A 151 -1.94 -6.06 -28.50
CA ASP A 151 -2.79 -6.42 -29.63
C ASP A 151 -2.88 -7.96 -29.70
N GLY A 152 -4.10 -8.49 -29.69
CA GLY A 152 -4.44 -9.90 -29.42
C GLY A 152 -3.96 -10.88 -30.50
N GLY A 153 -2.65 -11.12 -30.59
CA GLY A 153 -2.07 -12.26 -31.30
C GLY A 153 -2.24 -13.57 -30.51
N PRO A 154 -2.34 -14.73 -31.18
CA PRO A 154 -2.66 -16.00 -30.52
C PRO A 154 -1.61 -16.35 -29.46
N GLU A 155 -2.08 -16.49 -28.22
CA GLU A 155 -1.24 -16.57 -27.02
C GLU A 155 -0.55 -17.94 -26.90
N ASP A 156 0.78 -17.94 -26.82
CA ASP A 156 1.55 -19.09 -26.32
C ASP A 156 1.39 -19.19 -24.79
N PRO A 157 0.78 -20.27 -24.23
CA PRO A 157 0.45 -20.39 -22.80
C PRO A 157 1.68 -20.43 -21.86
N GLN A 158 2.89 -20.49 -22.43
CA GLN A 158 4.11 -20.75 -21.68
C GLN A 158 4.82 -19.48 -21.18
N ARG A 159 4.43 -18.27 -21.66
CA ARG A 159 5.06 -17.00 -21.28
C ARG A 159 4.35 -16.21 -20.17
N GLN A 160 3.05 -16.43 -19.92
CA GLN A 160 2.33 -15.78 -18.80
C GLN A 160 2.83 -16.21 -17.41
N GLN A 161 3.44 -17.39 -17.29
CA GLN A 161 3.80 -17.98 -15.99
C GLN A 161 4.98 -17.29 -15.28
N GLN A 162 5.74 -16.41 -15.95
CA GLN A 162 6.86 -15.69 -15.31
C GLN A 162 6.48 -14.32 -14.71
N VAL A 163 5.35 -13.73 -15.09
CA VAL A 163 5.00 -12.36 -14.65
C VAL A 163 3.92 -12.35 -13.55
N ALA A 164 3.04 -13.36 -13.51
CA ALA A 164 1.92 -13.43 -12.56
C ALA A 164 2.26 -14.02 -11.17
N GLY A 165 3.49 -14.48 -10.95
CA GLY A 165 3.90 -15.18 -9.72
C GLY A 165 4.36 -14.27 -8.57
N GLY A 166 4.33 -12.95 -8.73
CA GLY A 166 4.63 -12.00 -7.67
C GLY A 166 3.35 -11.63 -6.93
N ALA A 167 3.16 -12.13 -5.71
CA ALA A 167 2.15 -11.60 -4.80
C ALA A 167 2.31 -10.08 -4.75
N MET A 168 1.33 -9.33 -5.29
CA MET A 168 1.37 -7.88 -5.37
C MET A 168 1.61 -7.33 -3.96
N PRO A 169 2.81 -6.82 -3.65
CA PRO A 169 3.04 -6.24 -2.35
C PRO A 169 2.16 -5.01 -2.27
N SER A 170 1.38 -4.89 -1.19
CA SER A 170 0.66 -3.68 -0.83
C SER A 170 1.69 -2.57 -0.60
N SER A 171 2.09 -1.92 -1.68
CA SER A 171 3.21 -0.97 -1.73
C SER A 171 2.70 0.42 -1.40
N THR A 172 3.23 1.00 -0.33
CA THR A 172 2.95 2.37 0.14
C THR A 172 4.24 3.18 0.29
N GLY A 173 5.38 2.62 -0.15
CA GLY A 173 6.71 3.20 0.06
C GLY A 173 7.00 4.49 -0.71
N GLU A 174 6.10 4.92 -1.61
CA GLU A 174 6.31 6.15 -2.40
C GLU A 174 6.13 7.45 -1.59
N LEU A 175 5.48 7.41 -0.43
CA LEU A 175 5.06 8.63 0.27
C LEU A 175 6.14 9.37 1.06
N VAL A 176 7.30 8.74 1.26
CA VAL A 176 8.44 9.35 1.97
C VAL A 176 9.70 9.07 1.18
N TYR A 177 9.80 9.64 -0.02
CA TYR A 177 11.04 9.67 -0.78
C TYR A 177 11.83 10.94 -0.44
N SER A 178 12.67 10.85 0.59
CA SER A 178 13.90 11.65 0.58
C SER A 178 14.93 10.88 -0.23
N ALA A 179 15.02 11.17 -1.52
CA ALA A 179 16.00 10.54 -2.43
C ALA A 179 17.47 10.81 -2.04
N LEU A 180 17.74 11.61 -1.00
CA LEU A 180 19.07 12.20 -0.79
C LEU A 180 19.86 11.73 0.43
N ARG A 181 19.39 10.75 1.22
CA ARG A 181 20.14 10.44 2.46
C ARG A 181 21.27 9.41 2.31
N ASN A 182 21.16 8.39 1.45
CA ASN A 182 22.12 7.27 1.46
C ASN A 182 22.44 6.60 0.10
N GLY A 183 22.06 7.14 -1.06
CA GLY A 183 22.44 6.54 -2.36
C GLY A 183 21.89 5.12 -2.62
N HIS A 184 20.88 4.69 -1.86
CA HIS A 184 20.14 3.44 -2.05
C HIS A 184 18.66 3.76 -2.26
N ASP A 185 18.02 3.12 -3.25
CA ASP A 185 16.56 3.08 -3.34
C ASP A 185 16.03 2.52 -2.02
N HIS A 186 15.29 3.34 -1.27
CA HIS A 186 14.75 2.93 0.03
C HIS A 186 13.87 1.70 -0.17
N ARG A 187 13.92 0.76 0.79
CA ARG A 187 13.06 -0.43 0.80
C ARG A 187 11.60 0.00 0.62
N ALA A 188 11.00 -0.35 -0.52
CA ALA A 188 9.69 0.10 -1.02
C ALA A 188 8.45 -0.33 -0.18
N PHE A 189 8.62 -0.81 1.04
CA PHE A 189 7.54 -1.42 1.83
C PHE A 189 7.49 -0.84 3.24
N VAL A 190 6.97 0.38 3.36
CA VAL A 190 6.70 1.00 4.66
C VAL A 190 5.19 1.01 4.90
N SER A 191 4.75 0.46 6.03
CA SER A 191 3.33 0.44 6.38
C SER A 191 2.87 1.83 6.82
N TRP A 192 1.61 2.18 6.55
CA TRP A 192 1.00 3.41 7.06
C TRP A 192 1.10 3.55 8.59
N HIS A 193 0.98 2.44 9.31
CA HIS A 193 1.18 2.43 10.75
C HIS A 193 2.60 2.88 11.15
N PHE A 194 3.63 2.42 10.42
CA PHE A 194 4.99 2.89 10.63
C PHE A 194 5.15 4.37 10.26
N LEU A 195 4.56 4.80 9.12
CA LEU A 195 4.60 6.19 8.69
C LEU A 195 4.04 7.12 9.78
N TRP A 196 2.86 6.82 10.32
CA TRP A 196 2.27 7.63 11.40
C TRP A 196 3.04 7.59 12.71
N ARG A 197 3.79 6.51 12.96
CA ARG A 197 4.65 6.39 14.15
C ARG A 197 5.95 7.20 14.04
N CYS A 198 6.49 7.36 12.83
CA CYS A 198 7.76 8.05 12.58
C CYS A 198 7.59 9.50 12.11
N PHE A 199 6.49 9.80 11.41
CA PHE A 199 6.20 11.08 10.81
C PHE A 199 4.96 11.72 11.44
N GLY A 200 5.01 13.04 11.58
CA GLY A 200 3.88 13.88 11.93
C GLY A 200 3.49 14.74 10.73
N LEU A 201 2.31 15.35 10.82
CA LEU A 201 1.89 16.37 9.87
C LEU A 201 2.37 17.73 10.37
N PHE A 202 2.78 18.57 9.45
CA PHE A 202 3.22 19.93 9.71
C PHE A 202 2.39 20.86 8.85
N ASN A 203 1.72 21.83 9.47
CA ASN A 203 0.97 22.83 8.73
C ASN A 203 1.95 23.88 8.20
N VAL A 204 1.97 24.05 6.87
CA VAL A 204 2.90 24.96 6.18
C VAL A 204 2.53 26.42 6.46
N GLU A 205 1.24 26.72 6.57
CA GLU A 205 0.73 28.08 6.74
C GLU A 205 1.00 28.58 8.16
N THR A 206 0.67 27.77 9.17
CA THR A 206 0.85 28.13 10.58
C THR A 206 2.27 27.89 11.08
N ASN A 207 3.12 27.21 10.29
CA ASN A 207 4.46 26.76 10.66
C ASN A 207 4.49 25.93 11.97
N GLN A 208 3.40 25.24 12.28
CA GLN A 208 3.28 24.44 13.50
C GLN A 208 3.15 22.94 13.19
N PRO A 209 3.87 22.08 13.95
CA PRO A 209 3.67 20.64 13.87
C PRO A 209 2.36 20.25 14.54
N ILE A 210 1.56 19.41 13.88
CA ILE A 210 0.27 18.95 14.39
C ILE A 210 0.50 17.87 15.45
N ASP A 211 0.11 18.16 16.69
CA ASP A 211 0.28 17.24 17.81
C ASP A 211 -0.93 16.29 17.96
N ASP A 212 -0.90 15.17 17.24
CA ASP A 212 -1.90 14.11 17.36
C ASP A 212 -1.68 13.19 18.58
N ARG A 213 -1.56 13.77 19.78
CA ARG A 213 -1.51 13.01 21.04
C ARG A 213 -2.86 12.48 21.50
N SER A 214 -3.94 13.04 20.98
CA SER A 214 -5.33 12.70 21.32
C SER A 214 -5.82 11.38 20.71
N ASN A 215 -4.91 10.48 20.29
CA ASN A 215 -5.22 9.20 19.65
C ASN A 215 -6.17 9.33 18.46
N GLY A 216 -6.08 10.42 17.70
CA GLY A 216 -6.89 10.59 16.52
C GLY A 216 -8.27 11.23 16.71
N ARG A 217 -8.66 11.58 17.95
CA ARG A 217 -10.00 12.09 18.27
C ARG A 217 -10.16 13.59 18.11
N ALA A 218 -9.07 14.35 18.14
CA ALA A 218 -9.15 15.79 17.93
C ALA A 218 -9.67 16.11 16.53
N THR A 219 -10.55 17.10 16.47
CA THR A 219 -11.05 17.62 15.21
C THR A 219 -9.94 18.39 14.50
N LEU A 220 -10.07 18.56 13.18
CA LEU A 220 -9.10 19.31 12.41
C LEU A 220 -9.05 20.79 12.83
N THR A 221 -10.20 21.37 13.17
CA THR A 221 -10.32 22.74 13.67
C THR A 221 -9.64 22.92 15.03
N GLU A 222 -9.78 21.96 15.97
CA GLU A 222 -9.04 21.96 17.25
C GLU A 222 -7.53 21.93 17.07
N LEU A 223 -7.06 21.30 15.99
CA LEU A 223 -5.63 21.20 15.66
C LEU A 223 -5.13 22.38 14.81
N GLY A 224 -5.96 23.39 14.55
CA GLY A 224 -5.60 24.54 13.73
C GLY A 224 -5.40 24.19 12.25
N ILE A 225 -6.12 23.19 11.76
CA ILE A 225 -6.15 22.81 10.34
C ILE A 225 -7.45 23.35 9.76
N GLU A 226 -7.33 24.37 8.92
CA GLU A 226 -8.45 25.01 8.23
C GLU A 226 -8.76 24.31 6.89
N ASN A 227 -9.88 24.69 6.26
CA ASN A 227 -10.19 24.25 4.91
C ASN A 227 -9.17 24.80 3.92
N ALA A 228 -8.79 23.98 2.93
CA ALA A 228 -7.73 24.23 1.96
C ALA A 228 -6.31 24.34 2.55
N ALA A 229 -6.10 23.94 3.81
CA ALA A 229 -4.79 23.98 4.44
C ALA A 229 -3.77 23.06 3.75
N THR A 230 -2.53 23.54 3.67
CA THR A 230 -1.41 22.77 3.11
C THR A 230 -0.56 22.11 4.20
N LEU A 231 -0.44 20.79 4.15
CA LEU A 231 0.26 19.95 5.12
C LEU A 231 1.50 19.29 4.51
N LYS A 232 2.55 19.13 5.31
CA LYS A 232 3.79 18.40 4.97
C LYS A 232 4.03 17.25 5.94
N PHE A 233 4.63 16.18 5.44
CA PHE A 233 5.18 15.14 6.30
C PHE A 233 6.52 15.60 6.89
N VAL A 234 6.65 15.53 8.22
CA VAL A 234 7.94 15.79 8.87
C VAL A 234 8.26 14.72 9.91
N HIS A 235 9.52 14.38 10.05
CA HIS A 235 9.96 13.38 11.01
C HIS A 235 9.69 13.83 12.45
N ARG A 236 8.96 13.02 13.23
CA ARG A 236 8.51 13.39 14.58
C ARG A 236 9.67 13.73 15.51
N VAL A 237 10.82 13.08 15.34
CA VAL A 237 12.01 13.33 16.18
C VAL A 237 12.47 14.79 16.13
N LYS A 238 12.21 15.51 15.03
CA LYS A 238 12.60 16.92 14.88
C LYS A 238 11.82 17.86 15.81
N TYR A 239 10.55 17.55 16.09
CA TYR A 239 9.64 18.46 16.80
C TYR A 239 9.07 17.90 18.10
N PHE A 240 8.95 16.58 18.21
CA PHE A 240 8.36 15.88 19.37
C PHE A 240 9.38 15.00 20.12
N GLY A 241 10.65 15.02 19.71
CA GLY A 241 11.72 14.18 20.28
C GLY A 241 11.56 12.68 19.99
N CYS A 242 12.36 11.83 20.65
CA CYS A 242 12.33 10.37 20.49
C CYS A 242 11.09 9.68 21.10
N GLN A 243 10.00 10.41 21.32
CA GLN A 243 8.76 9.85 21.85
C GLN A 243 7.97 9.20 20.71
N ARG A 244 7.90 7.88 20.74
CA ARG A 244 7.09 7.10 19.80
C ARG A 244 5.62 7.18 20.24
N GLN A 245 4.72 7.49 19.30
CA GLN A 245 3.27 7.38 19.54
C GLN A 245 2.97 5.92 19.96
N LYS A 246 2.34 5.75 21.13
CA LYS A 246 2.03 4.43 21.70
C LYS A 246 0.85 3.80 20.99
#